data_AF-A0A949DJV4-F1
#
_entry.id   AF-A0A949DJV4-F1
#
_cell.length_a   1.000
_cell.length_b   1.000
_cell.length_c   1.000
_cell.angle_alpha   90.00
_cell.angle_beta   90.00
_cell.angle_gamma   90.00
#
_symmetry.space_group_name_H-M   'P 1'
#
loop_
_entity.id
_entity.type
_entity.pdbx_description
1 polymer ?
#
loop_
_entity_poly.entity_id
_entity_poly.type
_entity_poly.pdbx_seq_one_letter_code
_entity_poly.pdbx_strand_id
1 'polypeptide(L)'
;MNQSMILAAVIFIAAYIFIITEKVHRATAALVGASLILILNILPLKEAWVEYIDFNTLLLLIGMMIIVAITKRTGLFQYVAIKAAKLARGRAWLVLITLSAATAVLSAFLDNVTTVLLTIPMAILIADTLGKSPIPFLMAGILSANIGGTATLIGDPPNILVSSAAHFSFMDFIINLAPIAIIIFVVTLLLLLLFFRRHFKVQPEMERKVAAFKERGAIRDPLLMKKSLIVLGLTLIAFTIHHRFNLLPSTIALGGASLLLFISRINPEEIFKEIEWPVLFFFFSLFILVGALEKVGIIEHLAGLILRVTENPVALTLIILWGAAFGSSLLSAVPSVIALIPLVEQVGTQLGLHPLEMNHLWWALAL
;
A
#
# COMPACT_ATOMS: atom_id res chain seq x y z
N MET A 1 5.67 8.45 34.73
CA MET A 1 5.42 7.31 33.81
C MET A 1 5.26 6.05 34.63
N ASN A 2 4.19 5.29 34.38
CA ASN A 2 3.96 3.99 35.01
C ASN A 2 4.99 2.96 34.52
N GLN A 3 5.33 1.93 35.30
CA GLN A 3 6.31 0.90 34.90
C GLN A 3 5.91 0.21 33.59
N SER A 4 4.61 -0.05 33.40
CA SER A 4 4.07 -0.62 32.15
C SER A 4 4.27 0.29 30.94
N MET A 5 4.23 1.62 31.10
CA MET A 5 4.52 2.56 30.01
C MET A 5 5.98 2.46 29.57
N ILE A 6 6.91 2.44 30.52
CA ILE A 6 8.35 2.32 30.21
C ILE A 6 8.61 1.02 29.48
N LEU A 7 8.05 -0.08 29.98
CA LEU A 7 8.25 -1.41 29.41
C LEU A 7 7.67 -1.52 27.99
N ALA A 8 6.45 -1.02 27.77
CA ALA A 8 5.83 -0.96 26.45
C ALA A 8 6.68 -0.12 25.47
N ALA A 9 7.12 1.07 25.88
CA ALA A 9 7.96 1.93 25.06
C ALA A 9 9.30 1.29 24.71
N VAL A 10 9.96 0.64 25.67
CA VAL A 10 11.24 -0.04 25.45
C VAL A 10 11.08 -1.21 24.49
N ILE A 11 10.05 -2.05 24.66
CA ILE A 11 9.79 -3.19 23.76
C ILE A 11 9.48 -2.68 22.35
N PHE A 12 8.65 -1.65 22.23
CA PHE A 12 8.33 -1.02 20.95
C PHE A 12 9.59 -0.47 20.28
N ILE A 13 10.36 0.38 20.95
CA ILE A 13 11.59 0.98 20.40
C ILE A 13 12.58 -0.11 20.00
N ALA A 14 12.78 -1.14 20.82
CA ALA A 14 13.67 -2.25 20.50
C ALA A 14 13.20 -3.02 19.25
N ALA A 15 11.92 -3.38 19.16
CA ALA A 15 11.35 -4.04 17.99
C ALA A 15 11.53 -3.18 16.73
N TYR A 16 11.29 -1.88 16.83
CA TYR A 16 11.47 -0.94 15.72
C TYR A 16 12.93 -0.79 15.29
N ILE A 17 13.89 -0.75 16.21
CA ILE A 17 15.32 -0.75 15.85
C ILE A 17 15.66 -1.99 15.02
N PHE A 18 15.15 -3.18 15.37
CA PHE A 18 15.35 -4.38 14.58
C PHE A 18 14.66 -4.34 13.21
N ILE A 19 13.46 -3.74 13.12
CA ILE A 19 12.75 -3.54 11.86
C ILE A 19 13.54 -2.61 10.93
N ILE A 20 13.98 -1.44 11.42
CA ILE A 20 14.70 -0.42 10.62
C ILE A 20 16.07 -0.92 10.18
N THR A 21 16.79 -1.61 11.07
CA THR A 21 18.13 -2.10 10.75
C THR A 21 18.12 -3.28 9.78
N GLU A 22 16.95 -3.89 9.53
CA GLU A 22 16.74 -5.08 8.69
C GLU A 22 17.69 -6.26 8.99
N LYS A 23 18.34 -6.26 10.17
CA LYS A 23 19.24 -7.35 10.60
C LYS A 23 18.49 -8.65 10.84
N VAL A 24 17.20 -8.54 11.14
CA VAL A 24 16.26 -9.64 11.32
C VAL A 24 15.05 -9.34 10.44
N HIS A 25 14.40 -10.38 9.91
CA HIS A 25 13.19 -10.22 9.11
C HIS A 25 12.13 -9.43 9.90
N ARG A 26 11.57 -8.37 9.32
CA ARG A 26 10.63 -7.43 9.98
C ARG A 26 9.47 -8.12 10.71
N ALA A 27 8.90 -9.15 10.09
CA ALA A 27 7.81 -9.93 10.68
C ALA A 27 8.24 -10.65 11.97
N THR A 28 9.46 -11.21 12.00
CA THR A 28 10.01 -11.89 13.18
C THR A 28 10.28 -10.90 14.30
N ALA A 29 10.88 -9.75 13.99
CA ALA A 29 11.12 -8.69 14.98
C ALA A 29 9.80 -8.21 15.63
N ALA A 30 8.78 -7.96 14.81
CA ALA A 30 7.46 -7.55 15.28
C ALA A 30 6.78 -8.65 16.11
N LEU A 31 6.82 -9.91 15.67
CA LEU A 31 6.23 -11.04 16.40
C LEU A 31 6.86 -11.25 17.78
N VAL A 32 8.19 -11.12 17.88
CA VAL A 32 8.88 -11.21 19.17
C VAL A 32 8.43 -10.08 20.09
N GLY A 33 8.38 -8.84 19.58
CA GLY A 33 7.90 -7.69 20.33
C GLY A 33 6.45 -7.87 20.83
N ALA A 34 5.53 -8.25 19.93
CA ALA A 34 4.14 -8.53 20.27
C ALA A 34 4.00 -9.67 21.28
N SER A 35 4.79 -10.74 21.13
CA SER A 35 4.80 -11.85 22.09
C SER A 35 5.25 -11.40 23.48
N LEU A 36 6.27 -10.54 23.57
CA LEU A 36 6.71 -9.98 24.85
C LEU A 36 5.63 -9.11 25.50
N ILE A 37 4.95 -8.25 24.74
CA ILE A 37 3.82 -7.45 25.23
C ILE A 37 2.74 -8.35 25.85
N LEU A 38 2.37 -9.44 25.16
CA LEU A 38 1.33 -10.37 25.59
C LEU A 38 1.77 -11.21 26.80
N ILE A 39 2.99 -11.75 26.79
CA ILE A 39 3.52 -12.58 27.89
C ILE A 39 3.66 -11.77 29.17
N LEU A 40 4.11 -10.51 29.06
CA LEU A 40 4.24 -9.59 30.18
C LEU A 40 2.90 -8.98 30.62
N ASN A 41 1.80 -9.35 29.94
CA ASN A 41 0.44 -8.91 30.19
C ASN A 41 0.30 -7.37 30.24
N ILE A 42 1.07 -6.68 29.40
CA ILE A 42 0.98 -5.22 29.22
C ILE A 42 -0.32 -4.89 28.48
N LEU A 43 -0.64 -5.70 27.48
CA LEU A 43 -1.92 -5.73 26.79
C LEU A 43 -2.47 -7.17 26.87
N PRO A 44 -3.56 -7.42 27.61
CA PRO A 44 -4.17 -8.75 27.68
C PRO A 44 -4.62 -9.24 26.31
N LEU A 45 -4.39 -10.53 26.00
CA LEU A 45 -4.70 -11.10 24.68
C LEU A 45 -6.16 -10.89 24.25
N LYS A 46 -7.11 -11.06 25.18
CA LYS A 46 -8.54 -10.89 24.89
C LYS A 46 -8.85 -9.45 24.46
N GLU A 47 -8.22 -8.48 25.10
CA GLU A 47 -8.39 -7.06 24.79
C GLU A 47 -7.72 -6.73 23.45
N ALA A 48 -6.49 -7.21 23.23
CA ALA A 48 -5.82 -7.10 21.93
C ALA A 48 -6.69 -7.59 20.77
N TRP A 49 -7.34 -8.74 20.93
CA TRP A 49 -8.18 -9.36 19.90
C TRP A 49 -9.46 -8.60 19.59
N VAL A 50 -10.06 -7.95 20.59
CA VAL A 50 -11.37 -7.31 20.42
C VAL A 50 -11.24 -5.84 20.04
N GLU A 51 -10.24 -5.15 20.59
CA GLU A 51 -10.15 -3.69 20.52
C GLU A 51 -9.04 -3.20 19.59
N TYR A 52 -7.93 -3.92 19.46
CA TYR A 52 -6.73 -3.40 18.78
C TYR A 52 -6.40 -4.08 17.45
N ILE A 53 -6.72 -5.36 17.27
CA ILE A 53 -6.44 -6.08 16.04
C ILE A 53 -7.55 -5.80 15.02
N ASP A 54 -7.18 -5.11 13.94
CA ASP A 54 -8.09 -4.86 12.82
C ASP A 54 -8.16 -6.07 11.86
N PHE A 55 -9.12 -6.95 12.12
CA PHE A 55 -9.41 -8.09 11.24
C PHE A 55 -9.98 -7.69 9.88
N ASN A 56 -10.64 -6.53 9.76
CA ASN A 56 -11.14 -6.05 8.47
C ASN A 56 -9.94 -5.78 7.54
N THR A 57 -8.90 -5.11 8.02
CA THR A 57 -7.67 -4.92 7.25
C THR A 57 -7.00 -6.26 6.88
N LEU A 58 -6.80 -7.16 7.85
CA LEU A 58 -6.14 -8.45 7.60
C LEU A 58 -6.88 -9.32 6.57
N LEU A 59 -8.20 -9.43 6.71
CA LEU A 59 -9.03 -10.23 5.80
C LEU A 59 -9.14 -9.61 4.41
N LEU A 60 -9.19 -8.28 4.32
CA LEU A 60 -9.16 -7.58 3.04
C LEU A 60 -7.86 -7.88 2.29
N LEU A 61 -6.71 -7.78 2.97
CA LEU A 61 -5.40 -8.07 2.38
C LEU A 61 -5.33 -9.51 1.88
N ILE A 62 -5.79 -10.48 2.66
CA ILE A 62 -5.85 -11.89 2.23
C ILE A 62 -6.69 -12.04 0.96
N GLY A 63 -7.90 -11.45 0.92
CA GLY A 63 -8.76 -11.50 -0.25
C GLY A 63 -8.11 -10.91 -1.49
N MET A 64 -7.47 -9.74 -1.36
CA MET A 64 -6.78 -9.09 -2.46
C MET A 64 -5.55 -9.87 -2.92
N MET A 65 -4.71 -10.36 -2.01
CA MET A 65 -3.55 -11.19 -2.34
C MET A 65 -3.94 -12.46 -3.12
N ILE A 66 -5.07 -13.10 -2.77
CA ILE A 66 -5.60 -14.24 -3.53
C ILE A 66 -6.00 -13.83 -4.96
N ILE A 67 -6.75 -12.74 -5.12
CA ILE A 67 -7.18 -12.24 -6.44
C ILE A 67 -5.95 -11.92 -7.30
N VAL A 68 -4.95 -11.25 -6.72
CA VAL A 68 -3.72 -10.86 -7.40
C VAL A 68 -2.88 -12.08 -7.77
N ALA A 69 -2.69 -13.04 -6.86
CA ALA A 69 -1.95 -14.28 -7.11
C ALA A 69 -2.52 -15.06 -8.30
N ILE A 70 -3.85 -15.24 -8.35
CA ILE A 70 -4.51 -15.90 -9.50
C ILE A 70 -4.32 -15.09 -10.78
N THR A 71 -4.52 -13.77 -10.71
CA THR A 71 -4.42 -12.88 -11.88
C THR A 71 -3.00 -12.84 -12.43
N LYS A 72 -1.98 -12.91 -11.58
CA LYS A 72 -0.56 -12.93 -11.97
C LYS A 72 -0.21 -14.11 -12.87
N ARG A 73 -0.82 -15.28 -12.65
CA ARG A 73 -0.58 -16.48 -13.47
C ARG A 73 -1.00 -16.33 -14.93
N THR A 74 -1.93 -15.41 -15.21
CA THR A 74 -2.49 -15.17 -16.54
C THR A 74 -1.50 -14.51 -17.50
N GLY A 75 -0.47 -13.83 -16.98
CA GLY A 75 0.44 -13.01 -17.77
C GLY A 75 -0.07 -11.59 -18.08
N LEU A 76 -1.20 -11.18 -17.49
CA LEU A 76 -1.81 -9.86 -17.69
C LEU A 76 -0.82 -8.71 -17.45
N PHE A 77 -0.04 -8.79 -16.37
CA PHE A 77 0.86 -7.71 -15.99
C PHE A 77 2.03 -7.55 -16.97
N GLN A 78 2.61 -8.67 -17.42
CA GLN A 78 3.62 -8.67 -18.47
C GLN A 78 3.06 -8.14 -19.79
N TYR A 79 1.82 -8.54 -20.14
CA TYR A 79 1.13 -8.02 -21.33
C TYR A 79 0.98 -6.50 -21.28
N VAL A 80 0.52 -5.94 -20.15
CA VAL A 80 0.33 -4.49 -19.99
C VAL A 80 1.68 -3.76 -20.09
N ALA A 81 2.74 -4.26 -19.45
CA ALA A 81 4.06 -3.65 -19.51
C ALA A 81 4.65 -3.65 -20.94
N ILE A 82 4.54 -4.77 -21.67
CA ILE A 82 5.00 -4.85 -23.07
C ILE A 82 4.19 -3.92 -23.97
N LYS A 83 2.87 -3.87 -23.78
CA LYS A 83 1.99 -2.99 -24.55
C LYS A 83 2.34 -1.53 -24.32
N ALA A 84 2.61 -1.13 -23.08
CA ALA A 84 3.06 0.20 -22.72
C ALA A 84 4.40 0.55 -23.42
N ALA A 85 5.37 -0.37 -23.43
CA ALA A 85 6.64 -0.18 -24.12
C ALA A 85 6.48 -0.05 -25.66
N LYS A 86 5.55 -0.81 -26.25
CA LYS A 86 5.26 -0.76 -27.69
C LYS A 86 4.59 0.55 -28.10
N LEU A 87 3.67 1.07 -27.27
CA LEU A 87 3.05 2.39 -27.45
C LEU A 87 4.10 3.52 -27.55
N ALA A 88 5.23 3.36 -26.86
CA ALA A 88 6.34 4.30 -26.90
C ALA A 88 7.20 4.24 -28.17
N ARG A 89 6.95 3.28 -29.07
CA ARG A 89 7.66 3.10 -30.35
C ARG A 89 9.19 3.10 -30.22
N GLY A 90 9.70 2.59 -29.08
CA GLY A 90 11.12 2.50 -28.80
C GLY A 90 11.80 3.79 -28.30
N ARG A 91 11.08 4.91 -28.17
CA ARG A 91 11.66 6.14 -27.61
C ARG A 91 11.74 6.03 -26.09
N ALA A 92 12.95 6.08 -25.52
CA ALA A 92 13.17 5.88 -24.08
C ALA A 92 12.33 6.81 -23.18
N TRP A 93 12.16 8.08 -23.55
CA TRP A 93 11.34 9.01 -22.74
C TRP A 93 9.85 8.66 -22.77
N LEU A 94 9.33 8.20 -23.92
CA LEU A 94 7.94 7.72 -24.01
C LEU A 94 7.77 6.41 -23.25
N VAL A 95 8.76 5.52 -23.28
CA VAL A 95 8.74 4.27 -22.52
C VAL A 95 8.64 4.58 -21.03
N LEU A 96 9.40 5.57 -20.55
CA LEU A 96 9.31 6.00 -19.16
C LEU A 96 7.88 6.45 -18.83
N ILE A 97 7.28 7.32 -19.66
CA ILE A 97 5.91 7.82 -19.43
C ILE A 97 4.89 6.68 -19.46
N THR A 98 4.89 5.85 -20.51
CA THR A 98 3.86 4.81 -20.69
C THR A 98 3.99 3.69 -19.67
N LEU A 99 5.22 3.29 -19.32
CA LEU A 99 5.46 2.28 -18.29
C LEU A 99 5.09 2.82 -16.91
N SER A 100 5.41 4.07 -16.60
CA SER A 100 5.02 4.73 -15.35
C SER A 100 3.51 4.84 -15.22
N ALA A 101 2.82 5.26 -16.29
CA ALA A 101 1.37 5.36 -16.29
C ALA A 101 0.71 3.99 -16.13
N ALA A 102 1.22 2.97 -16.82
CA ALA A 102 0.76 1.59 -16.62
C ALA A 102 1.00 1.11 -15.18
N THR A 103 2.15 1.44 -14.59
CA THR A 103 2.51 1.07 -13.22
C THR A 103 1.59 1.75 -12.21
N ALA A 104 1.32 3.05 -12.34
CA ALA A 104 0.41 3.78 -11.47
C ALA A 104 -1.03 3.22 -11.55
N VAL A 105 -1.52 2.96 -12.77
CA VAL A 105 -2.87 2.40 -12.96
C VAL A 105 -2.96 0.98 -12.39
N LEU A 106 -1.95 0.13 -12.61
CA LEU A 106 -1.93 -1.21 -12.02
C LEU A 106 -1.89 -1.13 -10.48
N SER A 107 -1.03 -0.29 -9.92
CA SER A 107 -0.92 -0.13 -8.46
C SER A 107 -2.14 0.52 -7.82
N ALA A 108 -2.99 1.22 -8.59
CA ALA A 108 -4.27 1.71 -8.08
C ALA A 108 -5.27 0.58 -7.78
N PHE A 109 -5.05 -0.63 -8.29
CA PHE A 109 -5.96 -1.78 -8.10
C PHE A 109 -5.27 -3.01 -7.51
N LEU A 110 -3.96 -2.94 -7.32
CA LEU A 110 -3.09 -3.99 -6.82
C LEU A 110 -2.22 -3.41 -5.72
N ASP A 111 -1.68 -4.25 -4.86
CA ASP A 111 -0.66 -3.77 -3.93
C ASP A 111 0.60 -3.27 -4.70
N ASN A 112 1.17 -2.19 -4.18
CA ASN A 112 2.37 -1.54 -4.70
C ASN A 112 3.57 -2.49 -4.78
N VAL A 113 3.78 -3.37 -3.80
CA VAL A 113 4.88 -4.34 -3.77
C VAL A 113 4.81 -5.28 -4.96
N THR A 114 3.65 -5.91 -5.19
CA THR A 114 3.42 -6.81 -6.32
C THR A 114 3.57 -6.07 -7.64
N THR A 115 3.04 -4.85 -7.75
CA THR A 115 3.16 -4.06 -8.97
C THR A 115 4.62 -3.77 -9.30
N VAL A 116 5.43 -3.39 -8.30
CA VAL A 116 6.87 -3.17 -8.47
C VAL A 116 7.60 -4.46 -8.85
N LEU A 117 7.35 -5.57 -8.15
CA LEU A 117 7.98 -6.86 -8.44
C LEU A 117 7.69 -7.38 -9.86
N LEU A 118 6.55 -7.00 -10.42
CA LEU A 118 6.15 -7.36 -11.78
C LEU A 118 6.68 -6.42 -12.85
N THR A 119 6.74 -5.12 -12.54
CA THR A 119 7.17 -4.08 -13.48
C THR A 119 8.69 -3.95 -13.56
N ILE A 120 9.43 -4.22 -12.49
CA ILE A 120 10.91 -4.15 -12.45
C ILE A 120 11.57 -5.06 -13.48
N PRO A 121 11.27 -6.38 -13.56
CA PRO A 121 11.91 -7.24 -14.56
C PRO A 121 11.65 -6.77 -15.99
N MET A 122 10.45 -6.24 -16.24
CA MET A 122 10.08 -5.67 -17.53
C MET A 122 10.84 -4.37 -17.81
N ALA A 123 10.96 -3.49 -16.83
CA ALA A 123 11.74 -2.24 -16.94
C ALA A 123 13.21 -2.53 -17.26
N ILE A 124 13.82 -3.53 -16.60
CA ILE A 124 15.19 -3.98 -16.86
C ILE A 124 15.31 -4.51 -18.29
N LEU A 125 14.43 -5.43 -18.70
CA LEU A 125 14.45 -6.00 -20.05
C LEU A 125 14.32 -4.92 -21.14
N ILE A 126 13.41 -3.95 -20.94
CA ILE A 126 13.21 -2.86 -21.90
C ILE A 126 14.43 -1.94 -21.93
N ALA A 127 15.01 -1.60 -20.77
CA ALA A 127 16.20 -0.76 -20.69
C ALA A 127 17.40 -1.41 -21.40
N ASP A 128 17.61 -2.71 -21.17
CA ASP A 128 18.65 -3.50 -21.83
C ASP A 128 18.44 -3.54 -23.36
N THR A 129 17.20 -3.75 -23.81
CA THR A 129 16.84 -3.71 -25.24
C THR A 129 17.10 -2.34 -25.86
N LEU A 130 16.96 -1.26 -25.08
CA LEU A 130 17.26 0.12 -25.51
C LEU A 130 18.75 0.48 -25.41
N GLY A 131 19.59 -0.38 -24.84
CA GLY A 131 20.99 -0.10 -24.54
C GLY A 131 21.15 1.04 -23.52
N LYS A 132 20.25 1.12 -22.54
CA LYS A 132 20.20 2.18 -21.52
C LYS A 132 20.27 1.61 -20.11
N SER A 133 20.73 2.45 -19.18
CA SER A 133 20.65 2.14 -17.75
C SER A 133 19.18 1.94 -17.35
N PRO A 134 18.86 0.91 -16.55
CA PRO A 134 17.50 0.68 -16.06
C PRO A 134 17.08 1.68 -14.98
N ILE A 135 18.04 2.39 -14.34
CA ILE A 135 17.80 3.27 -13.19
C ILE A 135 16.62 4.26 -13.41
N PRO A 136 16.53 5.01 -14.53
CA PRO A 136 15.44 5.95 -14.73
C PRO A 136 14.06 5.26 -14.77
N PHE A 137 13.99 4.07 -15.38
CA PHE A 137 12.75 3.31 -15.50
C PHE A 137 12.35 2.66 -14.17
N LEU A 138 13.34 2.19 -13.39
CA LEU A 138 13.12 1.64 -12.06
C LEU A 138 12.63 2.71 -11.09
N MET A 139 13.29 3.87 -11.04
CA MET A 139 12.85 4.99 -10.19
C MET A 139 11.45 5.47 -10.58
N ALA A 140 11.19 5.62 -11.88
CA ALA A 140 9.88 6.03 -12.36
C ALA A 140 8.81 4.99 -12.00
N GLY A 141 9.08 3.70 -12.17
CA GLY A 141 8.18 2.61 -11.77
C GLY A 141 7.88 2.60 -10.28
N ILE A 142 8.90 2.66 -9.42
CA ILE A 142 8.73 2.63 -7.96
C ILE A 142 7.92 3.83 -7.47
N LEU A 143 8.27 5.04 -7.92
CA LEU A 143 7.52 6.25 -7.54
C LEU A 143 6.09 6.21 -8.07
N SER A 144 5.89 5.77 -9.31
CA SER A 144 4.56 5.64 -9.91
C SER A 144 3.70 4.59 -9.22
N ALA A 145 4.29 3.49 -8.76
CA ALA A 145 3.57 2.47 -8.01
C ALA A 145 3.08 3.04 -6.67
N ASN A 146 3.94 3.74 -5.91
CA ASN A 146 3.51 4.37 -4.66
C ASN A 146 2.40 5.40 -4.90
N ILE A 147 2.59 6.32 -5.87
CA ILE A 147 1.58 7.35 -6.18
C ILE A 147 0.26 6.72 -6.66
N GLY A 148 0.33 5.68 -7.49
CA GLY A 148 -0.84 4.94 -7.94
C GLY A 148 -1.56 4.23 -6.80
N GLY A 149 -0.80 3.60 -5.89
CA GLY A 149 -1.31 2.93 -4.70
C GLY A 149 -2.06 3.87 -3.75
N THR A 150 -1.54 5.09 -3.56
CA THR A 150 -2.18 6.14 -2.74
C THR A 150 -3.54 6.58 -3.29
N ALA A 151 -3.77 6.45 -4.61
CA ALA A 151 -5.00 6.97 -5.25
C ALA A 151 -6.29 6.22 -4.85
N THR A 152 -6.18 4.98 -4.33
CA THR A 152 -7.36 4.17 -4.00
C THR A 152 -7.21 3.51 -2.63
N LEU A 153 -8.34 3.10 -2.04
CA LEU A 153 -8.37 2.39 -0.76
C LEU A 153 -7.52 1.12 -0.76
N ILE A 154 -7.42 0.42 -1.89
CA ILE A 154 -6.88 -0.95 -1.96
C ILE A 154 -5.43 -0.98 -2.47
N GLY A 155 -4.97 0.11 -3.10
CA GLY A 155 -3.66 0.15 -3.74
C GLY A 155 -2.47 0.03 -2.77
N ASP A 156 -2.68 0.34 -1.48
CA ASP A 156 -1.64 0.27 -0.46
C ASP A 156 -2.23 -0.09 0.94
N PRO A 157 -1.61 -0.97 1.75
CA PRO A 157 -2.08 -1.27 3.10
C PRO A 157 -2.32 -0.07 4.04
N PRO A 158 -1.52 1.01 4.02
CA PRO A 158 -1.80 2.22 4.80
C PRO A 158 -3.19 2.81 4.53
N ASN A 159 -3.65 2.80 3.28
CA ASN A 159 -4.97 3.31 2.91
C ASN A 159 -6.11 2.45 3.48
N ILE A 160 -5.91 1.14 3.52
CA ILE A 160 -6.85 0.20 4.12
C ILE A 160 -6.97 0.49 5.63
N LEU A 161 -5.84 0.74 6.30
CA LEU A 161 -5.80 1.05 7.72
C LEU A 161 -6.52 2.38 8.05
N VAL A 162 -6.23 3.45 7.30
CA VAL A 162 -6.93 4.73 7.45
C VAL A 162 -8.42 4.57 7.16
N SER A 163 -8.78 3.84 6.10
CA SER A 163 -10.19 3.56 5.77
C SER A 163 -10.92 2.84 6.90
N SER A 164 -10.28 1.85 7.52
CA SER A 164 -10.88 1.07 8.59
C SER A 164 -11.13 1.92 9.84
N ALA A 165 -10.17 2.77 10.22
CA ALA A 165 -10.28 3.67 11.38
C ALA A 165 -11.24 4.86 11.14
N ALA A 166 -11.13 5.52 9.98
CA ALA A 166 -11.97 6.68 9.64
C ALA A 166 -13.35 6.30 9.06
N HIS A 167 -13.61 5.00 8.86
CA HIS A 167 -14.78 4.46 8.17
C HIS A 167 -15.00 5.03 6.75
N PHE A 168 -13.91 5.37 6.05
CA PHE A 168 -13.98 5.85 4.68
C PHE A 168 -14.30 4.73 3.69
N SER A 169 -15.16 5.05 2.73
CA SER A 169 -15.50 4.17 1.62
C SER A 169 -14.44 4.22 0.51
N PHE A 170 -14.46 3.23 -0.38
CA PHE A 170 -13.63 3.23 -1.59
C PHE A 170 -13.81 4.50 -2.43
N MET A 171 -15.04 5.02 -2.52
CA MET A 171 -15.31 6.23 -3.31
C MET A 171 -14.72 7.48 -2.67
N ASP A 172 -14.56 7.52 -1.35
CA ASP A 172 -13.96 8.67 -0.67
C ASP A 172 -12.49 8.83 -1.07
N PHE A 173 -11.75 7.73 -1.21
CA PHE A 173 -10.37 7.76 -1.73
C PHE A 173 -10.31 8.23 -3.18
N ILE A 174 -11.23 7.76 -4.03
CA ILE A 174 -11.29 8.19 -5.43
C ILE A 174 -11.59 9.68 -5.57
N ILE A 175 -12.47 10.22 -4.72
CA ILE A 175 -12.87 11.62 -4.78
C ILE A 175 -11.78 12.53 -4.20
N ASN A 176 -11.15 12.15 -3.10
CA ASN A 176 -10.23 13.02 -2.37
C ASN A 176 -8.76 12.81 -2.76
N LEU A 177 -8.29 11.56 -2.88
CA LEU A 177 -6.88 11.27 -3.13
C LEU A 177 -6.54 11.09 -4.60
N ALA A 178 -7.40 10.47 -5.43
CA ALA A 178 -7.06 10.24 -6.83
C ALA A 178 -6.74 11.53 -7.64
N PRO A 179 -7.45 12.66 -7.46
CA PRO A 179 -7.10 13.91 -8.15
C PRO A 179 -5.72 14.43 -7.72
N ILE A 180 -5.40 14.34 -6.43
CA ILE A 180 -4.11 14.76 -5.88
C ILE A 180 -3.00 13.84 -6.38
N ALA A 181 -3.22 12.53 -6.37
CA ALA A 181 -2.30 11.53 -6.90
C ALA A 181 -2.00 11.76 -8.39
N ILE A 182 -2.99 12.14 -9.20
CA ILE A 182 -2.78 12.52 -10.61
C ILE A 182 -1.86 13.74 -10.73
N ILE A 183 -2.06 14.77 -9.91
CA ILE A 183 -1.20 15.96 -9.90
C ILE A 183 0.23 15.58 -9.51
N ILE A 184 0.40 14.82 -8.41
CA ILE A 184 1.70 14.34 -7.93
C ILE A 184 2.38 13.47 -9.00
N PHE A 185 1.63 12.61 -9.68
CA PHE A 185 2.12 11.77 -10.76
C PHE A 185 2.66 12.59 -11.92
N VAL A 186 1.92 13.60 -12.38
CA VAL A 186 2.35 14.50 -13.47
C VAL A 186 3.60 15.27 -13.06
N VAL A 187 3.63 15.86 -11.86
CA VAL A 187 4.80 16.59 -11.36
C VAL A 187 6.02 15.67 -11.27
N THR A 188 5.84 14.47 -10.71
CA THR A 188 6.91 13.47 -10.57
C THR A 188 7.46 13.05 -11.94
N LEU A 189 6.58 12.78 -12.91
CA LEU A 189 7.00 12.47 -14.28
C LEU A 189 7.80 13.60 -14.92
N LEU A 190 7.34 14.85 -14.79
CA LEU A 190 8.05 16.02 -15.33
C LEU A 190 9.44 16.16 -14.71
N LEU A 191 9.55 16.01 -13.39
CA LEU A 191 10.83 16.05 -12.69
C LEU A 191 11.77 14.93 -13.14
N LEU A 192 11.28 13.69 -13.27
CA LEU A 192 12.07 12.56 -13.76
C LEU A 192 12.53 12.77 -15.21
N LEU A 193 11.67 13.29 -16.08
CA LEU A 193 12.03 13.61 -17.45
C LEU A 193 13.10 14.70 -17.53
N LEU A 194 13.02 15.73 -16.68
CA LEU A 194 14.02 16.80 -16.60
C LEU A 194 15.36 16.29 -16.06
N PHE A 195 15.32 15.50 -14.99
CA PHE A 195 16.51 14.95 -14.33
C PHE A 195 17.26 13.96 -15.24
N PHE A 196 16.51 13.06 -15.90
CA PHE A 196 17.09 12.04 -16.76
C PHE A 196 17.16 12.41 -18.24
N ARG A 197 16.91 13.67 -18.62
CA ARG A 197 16.89 14.15 -20.03
C ARG A 197 18.07 13.70 -20.89
N ARG A 198 19.25 13.58 -20.29
CA ARG A 198 20.50 13.17 -20.97
C ARG A 198 20.55 11.66 -21.30
N HIS A 199 19.75 10.84 -20.61
CA HIS A 199 19.71 9.39 -20.78
C HIS A 199 18.80 8.92 -21.92
N PHE A 200 17.94 9.80 -22.47
CA PHE A 200 16.91 9.41 -23.44
C PHE A 200 17.32 9.43 -24.92
N LYS A 201 18.58 9.76 -25.26
CA LYS A 201 19.07 9.67 -26.64
C LYS A 201 19.31 8.21 -27.02
N VAL A 202 18.40 7.61 -27.78
CA VAL A 202 18.48 6.19 -28.22
C VAL A 202 18.86 6.14 -29.72
N GLN A 203 19.59 5.10 -30.13
CA GLN A 203 19.86 4.84 -31.55
C GLN A 203 18.61 4.27 -32.24
N PRO A 204 18.28 4.69 -33.48
CA PRO A 204 17.07 4.24 -34.19
C PRO A 204 16.92 2.72 -34.34
N GLU A 205 18.03 1.98 -34.36
CA GLU A 205 18.04 0.51 -34.45
C GLU A 205 17.47 -0.17 -33.19
N MET A 206 17.78 0.38 -32.01
CA MET A 206 17.28 -0.12 -30.74
C MET A 206 15.79 0.21 -30.56
N GLU A 207 15.33 1.33 -31.12
CA GLU A 207 13.90 1.69 -31.12
C GLU A 207 13.07 0.64 -31.88
N ARG A 208 13.59 0.12 -33.00
CA ARG A 208 12.94 -0.92 -33.80
C ARG A 208 12.86 -2.28 -33.08
N LYS A 209 13.85 -2.63 -32.26
CA LYS A 209 13.84 -3.89 -31.48
C LYS A 209 12.72 -3.91 -30.44
N VAL A 210 12.50 -2.79 -29.73
CA VAL A 210 11.38 -2.67 -28.78
C VAL A 210 10.03 -2.69 -29.49
N ALA A 211 9.92 -2.03 -30.65
CA ALA A 211 8.69 -2.04 -31.45
C ALA A 211 8.32 -3.44 -31.98
N ALA A 212 9.30 -4.35 -32.09
CA ALA A 212 9.12 -5.72 -32.57
C ALA A 212 8.68 -6.72 -31.48
N PHE A 213 8.55 -6.31 -30.22
CA PHE A 213 8.05 -7.20 -29.16
C PHE A 213 6.63 -7.72 -29.49
N LYS A 214 6.44 -9.04 -29.35
CA LYS A 214 5.13 -9.70 -29.53
C LYS A 214 4.37 -9.74 -28.20
N GLU A 215 3.47 -8.79 -27.99
CA GLU A 215 2.66 -8.64 -26.77
C GLU A 215 1.75 -9.84 -26.50
N ARG A 216 1.17 -10.45 -27.56
CA ARG A 216 0.23 -11.57 -27.40
C ARG A 216 0.89 -12.83 -26.84
N GLY A 217 2.22 -12.96 -26.95
CA GLY A 217 2.96 -14.09 -26.39
C GLY A 217 3.14 -14.02 -24.87
N ALA A 218 2.82 -12.89 -24.24
CA ALA A 218 2.93 -12.74 -22.79
C ALA A 218 1.71 -13.28 -22.02
N ILE A 219 0.55 -13.36 -22.67
CA ILE A 219 -0.64 -13.97 -22.07
C ILE A 219 -0.46 -15.48 -22.10
N ARG A 220 -0.38 -16.08 -20.91
CA ARG A 220 -0.20 -17.52 -20.75
C ARG A 220 -1.53 -18.26 -20.75
N ASP A 221 -2.54 -17.68 -20.10
CA ASP A 221 -3.88 -18.23 -20.02
C ASP A 221 -4.94 -17.14 -20.26
N PRO A 222 -5.44 -17.00 -21.50
CA PRO A 222 -6.42 -15.96 -21.84
C PRO A 222 -7.80 -16.21 -21.22
N LEU A 223 -8.17 -17.47 -20.94
CA LEU A 223 -9.46 -17.79 -20.34
C LEU A 223 -9.45 -17.40 -18.86
N LEU A 224 -8.39 -17.77 -18.13
CA LEU A 224 -8.19 -17.35 -16.76
C LEU A 224 -8.06 -15.83 -16.68
N MET A 225 -7.34 -15.18 -17.62
CA MET A 225 -7.28 -13.72 -17.71
C MET A 225 -8.67 -13.09 -17.77
N LYS A 226 -9.55 -13.61 -18.63
CA LYS A 226 -10.92 -13.10 -18.75
C LYS A 226 -11.71 -13.29 -17.46
N LYS A 227 -11.61 -14.47 -16.82
CA LYS A 227 -12.25 -14.75 -15.52
C LYS A 227 -11.75 -13.78 -14.44
N SER A 228 -10.44 -13.62 -14.31
CA SER A 228 -9.81 -12.69 -13.37
C SER A 228 -10.26 -11.25 -13.59
N LEU A 229 -10.27 -10.76 -14.83
CA LEU A 229 -10.70 -9.39 -15.13
C LEU A 229 -12.19 -9.17 -14.85
N ILE A 230 -13.04 -10.17 -15.13
CA ILE A 230 -14.47 -10.09 -14.79
C ILE A 230 -14.64 -10.01 -13.27
N VAL A 231 -14.00 -10.91 -12.52
CA VAL A 231 -14.13 -10.91 -11.05
C VAL A 231 -13.56 -9.65 -10.45
N LEU A 232 -12.37 -9.21 -10.87
CA LEU A 232 -11.78 -7.95 -10.42
C LEU A 232 -12.72 -6.77 -10.70
N GLY A 233 -13.29 -6.69 -11.90
CA GLY A 233 -14.28 -5.66 -12.26
C GLY A 233 -15.52 -5.70 -11.36
N LEU A 234 -16.06 -6.88 -11.08
CA LEU A 234 -17.20 -7.06 -10.16
C LEU A 234 -16.84 -6.67 -8.73
N THR A 235 -15.65 -7.04 -8.25
CA THR A 235 -15.15 -6.68 -6.93
C THR A 235 -14.98 -5.17 -6.80
N LEU A 236 -14.42 -4.49 -7.81
CA LEU A 236 -14.30 -3.03 -7.83
C LEU A 236 -15.67 -2.34 -7.83
N ILE A 237 -16.63 -2.83 -8.62
CA ILE A 237 -18.02 -2.31 -8.61
C ILE A 237 -18.63 -2.52 -7.22
N ALA A 238 -18.48 -3.71 -6.61
CA ALA A 238 -18.97 -3.98 -5.27
C ALA A 238 -18.36 -3.02 -4.23
N PHE A 239 -17.06 -2.74 -4.31
CA PHE A 239 -16.40 -1.74 -3.46
C PHE A 239 -17.01 -0.34 -3.59
N THR A 240 -17.53 0.06 -4.75
CA THR A 240 -18.20 1.38 -4.87
C THR A 240 -19.55 1.45 -4.16
N ILE A 241 -20.24 0.33 -3.97
CA ILE A 241 -21.61 0.28 -3.44
C ILE A 241 -21.72 -0.41 -2.07
N HIS A 242 -20.62 -0.89 -1.49
CA HIS A 242 -20.59 -1.67 -0.24
C HIS A 242 -21.32 -1.03 0.93
N HIS A 243 -21.16 0.28 1.10
CA HIS A 243 -21.77 1.03 2.19
C HIS A 243 -23.32 1.03 2.09
N ARG A 244 -23.90 0.87 0.89
CA ARG A 244 -25.36 0.74 0.73
C ARG A 244 -25.90 -0.57 1.29
N PHE A 245 -25.05 -1.58 1.40
CA PHE A 245 -25.40 -2.91 1.88
C PHE A 245 -24.87 -3.19 3.30
N ASN A 246 -24.30 -2.20 3.98
CA ASN A 246 -23.63 -2.35 5.28
C ASN A 246 -22.59 -3.47 5.30
N LEU A 247 -21.89 -3.68 4.17
CA LEU A 247 -20.84 -4.68 4.05
C LEU A 247 -19.48 -4.04 4.32
N LEU A 248 -18.62 -4.76 5.06
CA LEU A 248 -17.23 -4.35 5.21
C LEU A 248 -16.44 -4.57 3.90
N PRO A 249 -15.42 -3.75 3.61
CA PRO A 249 -14.52 -3.95 2.48
C PRO A 249 -13.90 -5.37 2.43
N SER A 250 -13.53 -5.94 3.58
CA SER A 250 -13.01 -7.31 3.66
C SER A 250 -13.95 -8.38 3.13
N THR A 251 -15.26 -8.25 3.40
CA THR A 251 -16.29 -9.17 2.89
C THR A 251 -16.31 -9.19 1.36
N ILE A 252 -16.10 -8.04 0.72
CA ILE A 252 -16.07 -7.92 -0.74
C ILE A 252 -14.81 -8.53 -1.31
N ALA A 253 -13.65 -8.26 -0.71
CA ALA A 253 -12.39 -8.85 -1.12
C ALA A 253 -12.43 -10.38 -1.02
N LEU A 254 -12.89 -10.93 0.12
CA LEU A 254 -13.02 -12.37 0.33
C LEU A 254 -14.07 -13.00 -0.58
N GLY A 255 -15.19 -12.33 -0.82
CA GLY A 255 -16.21 -12.79 -1.75
C GLY A 255 -15.68 -12.89 -3.19
N GLY A 256 -14.95 -11.87 -3.65
CA GLY A 256 -14.27 -11.86 -4.94
C GLY A 256 -13.21 -12.96 -5.05
N ALA A 257 -12.37 -13.10 -4.01
CA ALA A 257 -11.35 -14.14 -3.94
C ALA A 257 -11.95 -15.55 -4.00
N SER A 258 -13.01 -15.79 -3.22
CA SER A 258 -13.72 -17.07 -3.19
C SER A 258 -14.36 -17.41 -4.53
N LEU A 259 -15.01 -16.42 -5.16
CA LEU A 259 -15.58 -16.57 -6.50
C LEU A 259 -14.49 -16.91 -7.53
N LEU A 260 -13.36 -16.19 -7.51
CA LEU A 260 -12.26 -16.41 -8.45
C LEU A 260 -11.60 -17.77 -8.26
N LEU A 261 -11.36 -18.20 -7.02
CA LEU A 261 -10.88 -19.55 -6.70
C LEU A 261 -11.83 -20.62 -7.26
N PHE A 262 -13.13 -20.46 -7.01
CA PHE A 262 -14.14 -21.40 -7.46
C PHE A 262 -14.20 -21.54 -9.00
N ILE A 263 -14.21 -20.42 -9.73
CA ILE A 263 -14.31 -20.45 -11.21
C ILE A 263 -12.98 -20.76 -11.91
N SER A 264 -11.84 -20.46 -11.27
CA SER A 264 -10.51 -20.74 -11.83
C SER A 264 -10.16 -22.22 -11.77
N ARG A 265 -10.71 -22.95 -10.78
CA ARG A 265 -10.41 -24.37 -10.50
C ARG A 265 -8.92 -24.65 -10.25
N ILE A 266 -8.17 -23.62 -9.85
CA ILE A 266 -6.78 -23.77 -9.43
C ILE A 266 -6.78 -24.36 -8.02
N ASN A 267 -5.82 -25.24 -7.72
CA ASN A 267 -5.66 -25.77 -6.37
C ASN A 267 -5.37 -24.61 -5.39
N PRO A 268 -6.21 -24.40 -4.35
CA PRO A 268 -6.01 -23.33 -3.38
C PRO A 268 -4.64 -23.36 -2.69
N GLU A 269 -4.06 -24.55 -2.45
CA GLU A 269 -2.73 -24.67 -1.84
C GLU A 269 -1.64 -23.99 -2.67
N GLU A 270 -1.75 -24.02 -4.00
CA GLU A 270 -0.79 -23.35 -4.87
C GLU A 270 -0.93 -21.82 -4.78
N ILE A 271 -2.14 -21.32 -4.61
CA ILE A 271 -2.41 -19.89 -4.46
C ILE A 271 -2.00 -19.41 -3.08
N PHE A 272 -2.25 -20.19 -2.03
CA PHE A 272 -1.90 -19.82 -0.65
C PHE A 272 -0.38 -19.75 -0.42
N LYS A 273 0.43 -20.43 -1.25
CA LYS A 273 1.90 -20.26 -1.25
C LYS A 273 2.36 -18.92 -1.82
N GLU A 274 1.53 -18.26 -2.63
CA GLU A 274 1.82 -16.93 -3.19
C GLU A 274 1.37 -15.79 -2.26
N ILE A 275 0.62 -16.09 -1.20
CA ILE A 275 0.22 -15.10 -0.19
C ILE A 275 1.43 -14.65 0.62
N GLU A 276 1.53 -13.34 0.87
CA GLU A 276 2.58 -12.74 1.69
C GLU A 276 2.29 -12.89 3.19
N TRP A 277 2.31 -14.12 3.69
CA TRP A 277 2.14 -14.42 5.12
C TRP A 277 3.01 -13.56 6.06
N PRO A 278 4.29 -13.26 5.73
CA PRO A 278 5.08 -12.40 6.59
C PRO A 278 4.51 -10.98 6.74
N VAL A 279 3.83 -10.44 5.73
CA VAL A 279 3.17 -9.13 5.80
C VAL A 279 1.97 -9.18 6.75
N LEU A 280 1.16 -10.25 6.68
CA LEU A 280 0.01 -10.44 7.56
C LEU A 280 0.42 -10.56 9.03
N PHE A 281 1.44 -11.38 9.33
CA PHE A 281 1.97 -11.52 10.69
C PHE A 281 2.64 -10.25 11.19
N PHE A 282 3.27 -9.48 10.29
CA PHE A 282 3.83 -8.18 10.61
C PHE A 282 2.74 -7.19 11.05
N PHE A 283 1.64 -7.07 10.30
CA PHE A 283 0.52 -6.18 10.66
C PHE A 283 -0.18 -6.61 11.94
N PHE A 284 -0.47 -7.92 12.08
CA PHE A 284 -1.03 -8.47 13.31
C PHE A 284 -0.19 -8.10 14.55
N SER A 285 1.14 -8.20 14.42
CA SER A 285 2.06 -7.87 15.51
C SER A 285 2.13 -6.36 15.79
N LEU A 286 2.06 -5.53 14.74
CA LEU A 286 2.06 -4.07 14.90
C LEU A 286 0.80 -3.56 15.58
N PHE A 287 -0.36 -4.15 15.30
CA PHE A 287 -1.60 -3.82 16.04
C PHE A 287 -1.45 -4.05 17.54
N ILE A 288 -0.80 -5.16 17.93
CA ILE A 288 -0.52 -5.45 19.35
C ILE A 288 0.50 -4.46 19.92
N LEU A 289 1.58 -4.20 19.21
CA LEU A 289 2.65 -3.30 19.66
C LEU A 289 2.15 -1.86 19.83
N VAL A 290 1.40 -1.33 18.87
CA VAL A 290 0.82 0.01 18.93
C VAL A 290 -0.32 0.06 19.94
N GLY A 291 -1.21 -0.94 19.95
CA GLY A 291 -2.30 -1.04 20.93
C GLY A 291 -1.80 -1.07 22.37
N ALA A 292 -0.63 -1.65 22.63
CA ALA A 292 0.00 -1.56 23.96
C ALA A 292 0.43 -0.13 24.32
N LEU A 293 0.96 0.66 23.37
CA LEU A 293 1.31 2.07 23.60
C LEU A 293 0.05 2.91 23.88
N GLU A 294 -1.04 2.61 23.17
CA GLU A 294 -2.32 3.26 23.38
C GLU A 294 -2.89 2.91 24.75
N LYS A 295 -2.95 1.62 25.09
CA LYS A 295 -3.47 1.11 26.37
C LYS A 295 -2.77 1.68 27.59
N VAL A 296 -1.44 1.85 27.52
CA VAL A 296 -0.66 2.43 28.62
C VAL A 296 -0.67 3.98 28.61
N GLY A 297 -1.35 4.60 27.65
CA GLY A 297 -1.57 6.05 27.59
C GLY A 297 -0.43 6.85 26.94
N ILE A 298 0.55 6.22 26.28
CA ILE A 298 1.64 6.96 25.63
C ILE A 298 1.10 7.83 24.49
N ILE A 299 0.17 7.29 23.70
CA ILE A 299 -0.44 8.01 22.57
C ILE A 299 -1.23 9.23 23.06
N GLU A 300 -1.94 9.10 24.18
CA GLU A 300 -2.64 10.21 24.84
C GLU A 300 -1.70 11.34 25.29
N HIS A 301 -0.55 10.99 25.87
CA HIS A 301 0.45 11.98 26.25
C HIS A 301 1.03 12.70 25.03
N LEU A 302 1.27 11.98 23.92
CA LEU A 302 1.77 12.55 22.68
C LEU A 302 0.76 13.51 22.05
N ALA A 303 -0.53 13.14 21.99
CA ALA A 303 -1.59 14.01 21.51
C ALA A 303 -1.65 15.32 22.32
N GLY A 304 -1.60 15.21 23.66
CA GLY A 304 -1.61 16.38 24.53
C GLY A 304 -0.38 17.29 24.35
N LEU A 305 0.79 16.73 24.02
CA LEU A 305 1.98 17.53 23.68
C LEU A 305 1.80 18.30 22.38
N ILE A 306 1.19 17.70 21.36
CA ILE A 306 0.89 18.38 20.09
C ILE A 306 -0.09 19.53 20.33
N LEU A 307 -1.15 19.29 21.09
CA LEU A 307 -2.19 20.31 21.36
C LEU A 307 -1.68 21.49 22.19
N ARG A 308 -0.68 21.26 23.07
CA ARG A 308 0.02 22.36 23.76
C ARG A 308 0.80 23.28 22.82
N VAL A 309 1.24 22.76 21.67
CA VAL A 309 1.94 23.56 20.66
C VAL A 309 0.93 24.31 19.78
N THR A 310 -0.14 23.64 19.36
CA THR A 310 -1.14 24.24 18.48
C THR A 310 -2.47 23.50 18.54
N GLU A 311 -3.57 24.25 18.55
CA GLU A 311 -4.92 23.76 18.29
C GLU A 311 -5.44 24.19 16.90
N ASN A 312 -4.62 24.92 16.12
CA ASN A 312 -4.99 25.36 14.78
C ASN A 312 -5.12 24.15 13.82
N PRO A 313 -6.28 23.97 13.15
CA PRO A 313 -6.54 22.81 12.28
C PRO A 313 -5.51 22.62 11.15
N VAL A 314 -5.05 23.71 10.54
CA VAL A 314 -4.07 23.66 9.44
C VAL A 314 -2.71 23.22 9.98
N ALA A 315 -2.29 23.76 11.12
CA ALA A 315 -1.03 23.38 11.74
C ALA A 315 -1.05 21.90 12.17
N LEU A 316 -2.16 21.41 12.73
CA LEU A 316 -2.34 19.99 13.08
C LEU A 316 -2.25 19.10 11.84
N THR A 317 -2.92 19.49 10.75
CA THR A 317 -2.86 18.78 9.46
C THR A 317 -1.42 18.66 8.95
N LEU A 318 -0.66 19.76 9.01
CA LEU A 318 0.74 19.77 8.58
C LEU A 318 1.63 18.92 9.48
N ILE A 319 1.38 18.91 10.79
CA ILE A 319 2.10 18.04 11.74
C ILE A 319 1.86 16.57 11.42
N ILE A 320 0.60 16.17 11.17
CA ILE A 320 0.26 14.80 10.79
C ILE A 320 0.87 14.44 9.43
N LEU A 321 0.71 15.30 8.41
CA LEU A 321 1.26 15.07 7.07
C LEU A 321 2.78 14.87 7.09
N TRP A 322 3.51 15.82 7.68
CA TRP A 322 4.97 15.72 7.74
C TRP A 322 5.43 14.61 8.70
N GLY A 323 4.70 14.40 9.80
CA GLY A 323 4.95 13.30 10.72
C GLY A 323 4.83 11.94 10.02
N ALA A 324 3.79 11.75 9.20
CA ALA A 324 3.59 10.57 8.38
C ALA A 324 4.68 10.44 7.30
N ALA A 325 5.04 11.52 6.62
CA ALA A 325 6.08 11.51 5.59
C ALA A 325 7.47 11.14 6.15
N PHE A 326 7.91 11.79 7.23
CA PHE A 326 9.18 11.49 7.87
C PHE A 326 9.16 10.11 8.53
N GLY A 327 8.07 9.75 9.22
CA GLY A 327 7.89 8.42 9.79
C GLY A 327 8.02 7.34 8.73
N SER A 328 7.33 7.50 7.60
CA SER A 328 7.36 6.54 6.49
C SER A 328 8.74 6.38 5.87
N SER A 329 9.53 7.46 5.80
CA SER A 329 10.90 7.42 5.31
C SER A 329 11.87 6.66 6.22
N LEU A 330 11.61 6.62 7.53
CA LEU A 330 12.46 5.99 8.53
C LEU A 330 12.00 4.57 8.89
N LEU A 331 10.69 4.36 9.00
CA LEU A 331 10.06 3.16 9.59
C LEU A 331 9.33 2.30 8.56
N SER A 332 9.18 2.77 7.31
CA SER A 332 8.20 2.35 6.30
C SER A 332 6.77 2.86 6.54
N ALA A 333 5.95 2.89 5.49
CA ALA A 333 4.64 3.52 5.52
C ALA A 333 3.66 2.87 6.51
N VAL A 334 3.58 1.54 6.51
CA VAL A 334 2.58 0.84 7.32
C VAL A 334 2.78 1.01 8.83
N PRO A 335 3.97 0.77 9.41
CA PRO A 335 4.19 0.98 10.84
C PRO A 335 3.98 2.43 11.28
N SER A 336 4.22 3.39 10.37
CA SER A 336 4.00 4.81 10.63
C SER A 336 2.52 5.12 10.72
N VAL A 337 1.72 4.63 9.77
CA VAL A 337 0.27 4.85 9.77
C VAL A 337 -0.40 4.17 10.96
N ILE A 338 -0.06 2.91 11.28
CA ILE A 338 -0.63 2.23 12.47
C ILE A 338 -0.35 3.04 13.74
N ALA A 339 0.87 3.58 13.92
CA ALA A 339 1.22 4.36 15.10
C ALA A 339 0.52 5.74 15.16
N LEU A 340 0.19 6.33 14.00
CA LEU A 340 -0.41 7.67 13.91
C LEU A 340 -1.94 7.66 13.91
N ILE A 341 -2.60 6.55 13.55
CA ILE A 341 -4.07 6.41 13.65
C ILE A 341 -4.59 6.77 15.05
N PRO A 342 -4.14 6.12 16.14
CA PRO A 342 -4.67 6.42 17.47
C PRO A 342 -4.25 7.83 17.93
N LEU A 343 -3.16 8.38 17.39
CA LEU A 343 -2.78 9.76 17.65
C LEU A 343 -3.79 10.75 17.04
N VAL A 344 -4.24 10.51 15.80
CA VAL A 344 -5.28 11.31 15.14
C VAL A 344 -6.60 11.21 15.91
N GLU A 345 -7.00 10.01 16.32
CA GLU A 345 -8.21 9.78 17.11
C GLU A 345 -8.19 10.55 18.43
N GLN A 346 -7.05 10.51 19.12
CA GLN A 346 -6.89 11.13 20.42
C GLN A 346 -6.79 12.65 20.35
N VAL A 347 -6.19 13.20 19.29
CA VAL A 347 -6.25 14.64 18.99
C VAL A 347 -7.70 15.08 18.79
N GLY A 348 -8.49 14.33 18.01
CA GLY A 348 -9.90 14.64 17.78
C GLY A 348 -10.74 14.57 19.06
N THR A 349 -10.51 13.53 19.87
CA THR A 349 -11.23 13.33 21.14
C THR A 349 -10.92 14.42 22.15
N GLN A 350 -9.67 14.83 22.29
CA GLN A 350 -9.28 15.91 23.22
C GLN A 350 -9.81 17.29 22.81
N LEU A 351 -9.93 17.54 21.50
CA LEU A 351 -10.54 18.76 20.98
C LEU A 351 -12.07 18.70 20.92
N GLY A 352 -12.68 17.53 21.17
CA GLY A 352 -14.12 17.33 21.07
C GLY A 352 -14.64 17.46 19.62
N LEU A 353 -13.80 17.15 18.62
CA LEU A 353 -14.15 17.27 17.21
C LEU A 353 -15.17 16.23 16.78
N HIS A 354 -16.08 16.62 15.91
CA HIS A 354 -16.96 15.67 15.23
C HIS A 354 -16.15 14.88 14.17
N PRO A 355 -16.47 13.60 13.86
CA PRO A 355 -15.71 12.80 12.89
C PRO A 355 -15.44 13.49 11.54
N LEU A 356 -16.41 14.26 11.04
CA LEU A 356 -16.29 15.03 9.79
C LEU A 356 -15.23 16.14 9.86
N GLU A 357 -15.03 16.74 11.03
CA GLU A 357 -14.01 17.77 11.25
C GLU A 357 -12.62 17.16 11.27
N MET A 358 -12.50 15.86 11.60
CA MET A 358 -11.23 15.13 11.61
C MET A 358 -10.76 14.69 10.22
N ASN A 359 -11.60 14.76 9.20
CA ASN A 359 -11.30 14.28 7.85
C ASN A 359 -9.98 14.81 7.28
N HIS A 360 -9.67 16.10 7.51
CA HIS A 360 -8.41 16.69 7.08
C HIS A 360 -7.15 16.00 7.67
N LEU A 361 -7.21 15.53 8.92
CA LEU A 361 -6.12 14.78 9.56
C LEU A 361 -5.98 13.38 8.95
N TRP A 362 -7.11 12.72 8.67
CA TRP A 362 -7.12 11.40 8.03
C TRP A 362 -6.54 11.44 6.62
N TRP A 363 -6.92 12.44 5.81
CA TRP A 363 -6.36 12.61 4.47
C TRP A 363 -4.89 13.03 4.50
N ALA A 364 -4.46 13.82 5.48
CA ALA A 364 -3.05 14.11 5.70
C ALA A 364 -2.23 12.88 6.09
N LEU A 365 -2.84 11.92 6.80
CA LEU A 365 -2.19 10.67 7.15
C LEU A 365 -2.11 9.68 5.97
N ALA A 366 -3.12 9.69 5.09
CA ALA A 366 -3.19 8.78 3.94
C ALA A 366 -2.36 9.24 2.73
N LEU A 367 -2.11 10.55 2.60
CA LEU A 367 -1.31 11.14 1.53
C LEU A 367 0.19 11.01 1.81
#